data_AF-V2TVB6-F1
#
_entry.id   AF-V2TVB6-F1
#
_cell.length_a   1.000
_cell.length_b   1.000
_cell.length_c   1.000
_cell.angle_alpha   90.00
_cell.angle_beta   90.00
_cell.angle_gamma   90.00
#
_symmetry.space_group_name_H-M   'P 1'
#
loop_
_entity.id
_entity.type
_entity.pdbx_description
1 polymer ?
#
loop_
_entity_poly.entity_id
_entity_poly.type
_entity_poly.pdbx_seq_one_letter_code
_entity_poly.pdbx_strand_id
1 'polypeptide(L)' 'MSKSIAVILHKVEVIMEKHGFWKVTGVCLFAILLWQAPNIINAIAKLIEVVK' A
#
# COMPACT_ATOMS: atom_id res chain seq x y z
N MET A 1 -6.37 -10.10 20.96
CA MET A 1 -5.56 -9.23 20.07
C MET A 1 -4.38 -10.05 19.58
N SER A 2 -4.24 -10.29 18.27
CA SER A 2 -3.24 -11.22 17.74
C SER A 2 -1.82 -10.69 17.98
N LYS A 3 -0.94 -11.49 18.61
CA LYS A 3 0.45 -11.12 18.94
C LYS A 3 1.22 -10.55 17.73
N SER A 4 0.95 -11.07 16.54
CA SER A 4 1.56 -10.61 15.28
C SER A 4 1.24 -9.15 14.95
N ILE A 5 0.02 -8.68 15.25
CA ILE A 5 -0.40 -7.30 14.96
C ILE A 5 0.34 -6.32 15.88
N ALA A 6 0.54 -6.69 17.15
CA ALA A 6 1.27 -5.86 18.11
C ALA A 6 2.74 -5.68 17.71
N VAL A 7 3.40 -6.74 17.23
CA VAL A 7 4.80 -6.66 16.77
C VAL A 7 4.92 -5.76 15.53
N ILE A 8 3.98 -5.86 14.60
CA ILE A 8 3.95 -5.02 13.40
C ILE A 8 3.72 -3.55 13.78
N LEU A 9 2.74 -3.29 14.65
CA LEU A 9 2.42 -1.95 15.09
C LEU A 9 3.62 -1.28 15.79
N HIS A 10 4.28 -2.02 16.69
CA HIS A 10 5.47 -1.51 17.39
C HIS A 10 6.61 -1.20 16.41
N LYS A 11 6.83 -2.03 15.37
CA LYS A 11 7.83 -1.72 14.34
C LYS A 11 7.46 -0.47 13.54
N VAL A 12 6.20 -0.32 13.16
CA VAL A 12 5.73 0.87 12.43
C VAL A 12 5.91 2.13 13.27
N GLU A 13 5.60 2.07 14.57
CA GLU A 13 5.78 3.16 15.53
C GLU A 13 7.26 3.59 15.63
N VAL A 14 8.18 2.64 15.79
CA VAL A 14 9.64 2.92 15.81
C VAL A 14 10.12 3.56 14.49
N ILE A 15 9.58 3.12 13.36
CA ILE A 15 9.92 3.68 12.05
C ILE A 15 9.34 5.11 11.92
N MET A 16 8.13 5.34 12.43
CA MET A 16 7.47 6.65 12.45
C MET A 16 8.21 7.66 13.33
N GLU A 17 8.72 7.25 14.49
CA GLU A 17 9.58 8.11 15.32
C GLU A 17 10.88 8.48 14.58
N LYS A 18 11.48 7.52 13.88
CA LYS A 18 12.79 7.73 13.24
C LYS A 18 12.73 8.51 11.92
N HIS A 19 11.68 8.33 11.13
CA HIS A 19 11.55 8.93 9.80
C HIS A 19 10.48 10.02 9.72
N GLY A 20 9.70 10.21 10.79
CA GLY A 20 8.56 11.10 10.82
C GLY A 20 7.30 10.45 10.26
N PHE A 21 6.17 10.71 10.93
CA PHE A 21 4.85 10.19 10.59
C PHE A 21 4.51 10.37 9.10
N TRP A 22 4.74 11.57 8.55
CA TRP A 22 4.41 11.91 7.18
C TRP A 22 5.15 11.07 6.13
N LYS A 23 6.44 10.75 6.34
CA LYS A 23 7.20 9.91 5.40
C LYS A 23 6.68 8.48 5.40
N VAL A 24 6.41 7.91 6.57
CA VAL A 24 5.92 6.53 6.68
C VAL A 24 4.52 6.40 6.09
N THR A 25 3.62 7.33 6.44
CA THR A 25 2.26 7.37 5.90
C THR A 25 2.28 7.53 4.37
N GLY A 26 3.16 8.39 3.83
CA GLY A 26 3.34 8.56 2.39
C GLY A 26 3.80 7.28 1.68
N VAL A 27 4.77 6.55 2.26
CA VAL A 27 5.25 5.27 1.70
C VAL A 27 4.14 4.20 1.73
N CYS A 28 3.38 4.11 2.82
CA CYS A 28 2.24 3.18 2.91
C CYS A 28 1.16 3.50 1.85
N LEU A 29 0.79 4.77 1.69
CA LEU A 29 -0.16 5.21 0.66
C LEU A 29 0.35 4.89 -0.75
N PHE A 30 1.63 5.16 -1.01
CA PHE A 30 2.24 4.87 -2.31
C PHE A 30 2.27 3.36 -2.61
N ALA A 31 2.55 2.52 -1.60
CA ALA A 31 2.50 1.08 -1.73
C ALA A 31 1.08 0.58 -2.08
N ILE A 32 0.03 1.16 -1.49
CA ILE A 32 -1.37 0.82 -1.81
C ILE A 32 -1.71 1.25 -3.24
N LEU A 33 -1.27 2.42 -3.68
CA LEU A 33 -1.46 2.87 -5.07
C LEU A 33 -0.77 1.96 -6.08
N LEU A 34 0.49 1.57 -5.80
CA LEU A 34 1.22 0.60 -6.62
C LEU A 34 0.54 -0.78 -6.63
N TRP A 35 -0.03 -1.20 -5.50
CA TRP A 35 -0.79 -2.46 -5.41
C TRP A 35 -2.05 -2.45 -6.28
N GLN A 36 -2.72 -1.30 -6.40
CA GLN A 36 -3.91 -1.11 -7.24
C GLN A 36 -3.59 -0.94 -8.73
N ALA A 37 -2.39 -0.45 -9.08
CA ALA A 37 -1.95 -0.24 -10.46
C ALA A 37 -2.13 -1.44 -11.41
N PRO A 38 -1.74 -2.69 -11.06
CA PRO A 38 -1.96 -3.84 -11.93
C PRO A 38 -3.45 -4.15 -12.15
N ASN A 39 -4.33 -3.91 -11.17
CA ASN A 39 -5.77 -4.06 -11.33
C ASN A 39 -6.33 -3.05 -12.34
N ILE A 40 -5.85 -1.81 -12.31
CA ILE A 40 -6.24 -0.76 -13.24
C ILE A 40 -5.79 -1.12 -14.66
N ILE A 41 -4.54 -1.57 -14.84
CA ILE A 41 -4.00 -2.00 -16.13
C ILE A 41 -4.81 -3.17 -16.69
N ASN A 42 -5.12 -4.16 -15.85
CA ASN A 42 -5.92 -5.32 -16.25
C ASN A 42 -7.37 -4.92 -16.64
N ALA A 43 -7.97 -3.97 -15.93
CA ALA A 43 -9.29 -3.45 -16.28
C ALA A 43 -9.27 -2.71 -17.64
N ILE A 44 -8.23 -1.92 -17.90
CA ILE A 44 -8.04 -1.23 -19.20
C ILE A 44 -7.83 -2.24 -20.33
N ALA A 45 -6.99 -3.26 -20.11
CA ALA A 45 -6.75 -4.31 -21.09
C ALA A 45 -8.05 -5.04 -21.48
N LYS A 46 -8.88 -5.41 -20.49
CA LYS A 46 -10.20 -5.99 -20.73
C LYS A 46 -11.15 -5.04 -21.46
N LEU A 47 -11.12 -3.75 -21.16
CA LEU A 47 -11.94 -2.75 -21.87
C LEU A 47 -11.55 -2.68 -23.35
N ILE A 48 -10.26 -2.68 -23.66
CA ILE A 48 -9.75 -2.68 -25.04
C ILE A 48 -10.16 -3.95 -25.78
N GLU A 49 -10.15 -5.10 -25.10
CA GLU A 49 -10.58 -6.38 -25.67
C GLU A 49 -12.08 -6.39 -26.01
N VAL A 50 -12.93 -5.77 -25.19
CA VAL A 50 -14.38 -5.69 -25.42
C VAL A 50 -14.76 -4.66 -26.50
N VAL A 51 -13.97 -3.60 -26.67
CA VAL A 51 -14.21 -2.55 -27.68
C VAL A 51 -13.73 -2.98 -29.08
N LYS A 52 -12.86 -3.98 -29.17
CA LYS A 52 -12.32 -4.52 -30.42
C LYS A 52 -13.25 -5.57 -31.04
#